data_AF-A0A352Y630-F1
#
_entry.id   AF-A0A352Y630-F1
#
_cell.length_a   1.000
_cell.length_b   1.000
_cell.length_c   1.000
_cell.angle_alpha   90.00
_cell.angle_beta   90.00
_cell.angle_gamma   90.00
#
_symmetry.space_group_name_H-M   'P 1'
#
loop_
_entity.id
_entity.type
_entity.pdbx_description
1 polymer ?
#
loop_
_entity_poly.entity_id
_entity_poly.type
_entity_poly.pdbx_seq_one_letter_code
_entity_poly.pdbx_strand_id
1 'polypeptide(L)'
;MGLTVCPAAIVAAPVEVVWGNLVQWERYSEWADVQVERSEPEGPATVGQTIYFTGKAFGRTLHFIFKVEEVNPERHQLGLHAFFPWGLQEKAHIACYPIDATTCRVQYG
;
A
#
# COMPACT_ATOMS: atom_id res chain seq x y z
N MET A 1 -17.47 1.44 15.84
CA MET A 1 -16.75 0.19 16.15
C MET A 1 -15.62 0.10 15.13
N GLY A 2 -14.37 -0.10 15.57
CA GLY A 2 -13.21 -0.24 14.68
C GLY A 2 -12.51 -1.56 14.95
N LEU A 3 -11.82 -2.08 13.94
CA LEU A 3 -10.91 -3.22 14.08
C LEU A 3 -9.49 -2.70 13.88
N THR A 4 -8.59 -3.05 14.79
CA THR A 4 -7.16 -2.80 14.64
C THR A 4 -6.48 -4.15 14.48
N VAL A 5 -5.65 -4.27 13.45
CA VAL A 5 -4.83 -5.44 13.18
C VAL A 5 -3.39 -4.98 13.04
N CYS A 6 -2.42 -5.78 13.47
CA CYS A 6 -0.99 -5.48 13.26
C CYS A 6 -0.26 -6.69 12.67
N PRO A 7 -0.69 -7.18 11.50
CA PRO A 7 0.02 -8.24 10.81
C PRO A 7 1.45 -7.84 10.43
N ALA A 8 2.30 -8.85 10.38
CA ALA A 8 3.69 -8.72 9.96
C ALA A 8 4.10 -9.94 9.16
N ALA A 9 4.96 -9.74 8.17
CA ALA A 9 5.52 -10.80 7.34
C ALA A 9 7.04 -10.61 7.20
N ILE A 10 7.76 -11.72 7.05
CA ILE A 10 9.16 -11.72 6.60
C ILE A 10 9.13 -11.97 5.09
N VAL A 11 9.80 -11.10 4.33
CA VAL A 11 9.90 -11.19 2.88
C VAL A 11 11.35 -11.52 2.53
N ALA A 12 11.55 -12.54 1.70
CA ALA A 12 12.87 -12.94 1.19
C ALA A 12 13.34 -12.01 0.06
N ALA A 13 13.39 -10.71 0.34
CA ALA A 13 13.95 -9.69 -0.54
C ALA A 13 14.56 -8.52 0.28
N PRO A 14 15.54 -7.80 -0.29
CA PRO A 14 16.06 -6.56 0.30
C PRO A 14 14.95 -5.52 0.52
N VAL A 15 15.10 -4.68 1.55
CA VAL A 15 14.09 -3.69 1.93
C VAL A 15 13.81 -2.70 0.81
N GLU A 16 14.82 -2.33 0.03
CA GLU A 16 14.74 -1.38 -1.08
C GLU A 16 13.88 -1.92 -2.21
N VAL A 17 13.95 -3.23 -2.47
CA VAL A 17 13.13 -3.91 -3.48
C VAL A 17 11.66 -3.93 -3.04
N VAL A 18 11.40 -4.30 -1.78
CA VAL A 18 10.03 -4.34 -1.25
C VAL A 18 9.44 -2.93 -1.20
N TRP A 19 10.20 -1.96 -0.70
CA TRP A 19 9.79 -0.56 -0.67
C TRP A 19 9.49 -0.01 -2.06
N GLY A 20 10.35 -0.28 -3.04
CA GLY A 20 10.14 0.14 -4.42
C GLY A 20 8.84 -0.38 -5.02
N ASN A 21 8.43 -1.61 -4.68
CA ASN A 21 7.14 -2.17 -5.08
C ASN A 21 5.95 -1.52 -4.35
N LEU A 22 6.12 -1.19 -3.07
CA LEU A 22 5.05 -0.58 -2.26
C LEU A 22 4.73 0.86 -2.69
N VAL A 23 5.71 1.62 -3.16
CA VAL A 23 5.52 3.03 -3.54
C VAL A 23 5.28 3.25 -5.04
N GLN A 24 5.28 2.19 -5.85
CA GLN A 24 5.02 2.24 -7.29
C GLN A 24 3.66 1.62 -7.60
N TRP A 25 2.63 2.45 -7.67
CA TRP A 25 1.24 2.02 -7.80
C TRP A 25 1.00 1.16 -9.04
N GLU A 26 1.65 1.48 -10.15
CA GLU A 26 1.50 0.80 -11.44
C GLU A 26 1.87 -0.69 -11.34
N ARG A 27 2.77 -1.02 -10.42
CA ARG A 27 3.26 -2.39 -10.19
C ARG A 27 2.35 -3.20 -9.28
N TYR A 28 1.34 -2.60 -8.66
CA TYR A 28 0.41 -3.34 -7.82
C TYR A 28 -0.31 -4.42 -8.60
N SER A 29 -0.54 -4.21 -9.90
CA SER A 29 -1.13 -5.22 -10.79
C SER A 29 -0.30 -6.50 -10.92
N GLU A 30 1.00 -6.47 -10.61
CA GLU A 30 1.91 -7.60 -10.72
C GLU A 30 1.82 -8.56 -9.51
N TRP A 31 1.39 -8.07 -8.35
CA TRP A 31 1.46 -8.82 -7.08
C TRP A 31 0.21 -8.69 -6.20
N ALA A 32 -0.72 -7.82 -6.55
CA ALA A 32 -2.02 -7.66 -5.92
C ALA A 32 -3.13 -7.73 -6.99
N ASP A 33 -4.30 -8.23 -6.60
CA ASP A 33 -5.48 -8.36 -7.48
C ASP A 33 -6.19 -7.00 -7.71
N VAL A 34 -5.41 -5.96 -8.03
CA VAL A 34 -5.86 -4.57 -8.18
C VAL A 34 -5.23 -3.94 -9.41
N GLN A 35 -5.88 -2.90 -9.95
CA GLN A 35 -5.44 -2.13 -11.10
C GLN A 35 -5.55 -0.65 -10.77
N VAL A 36 -4.53 0.13 -11.12
CA VAL A 36 -4.59 1.59 -11.01
C VAL A 36 -5.38 2.14 -12.18
N GLU A 37 -6.43 2.90 -11.90
CA GLU A 37 -7.19 3.62 -12.92
C GLU A 37 -6.57 4.99 -13.21
N ARG A 38 -6.18 5.71 -12.15
CA ARG A 38 -5.48 7.01 -12.22
C ARG A 38 -4.86 7.36 -10.87
N SER A 39 -3.88 8.25 -10.89
CA SER A 39 -3.29 8.87 -9.70
C SER A 39 -3.15 10.38 -9.88
N GLU A 40 -3.41 11.13 -8.82
CA GLU A 40 -3.37 12.59 -8.84
C GLU A 40 -2.59 13.12 -7.62
N PRO A 41 -1.41 13.74 -7.80
CA PRO A 41 -0.66 13.83 -9.06
C PRO A 41 -0.19 12.45 -9.57
N GLU A 42 0.18 12.35 -10.84
CA GLU A 42 0.74 11.11 -11.41
C GLU A 42 2.14 10.81 -10.84
N GLY A 43 2.50 9.52 -10.83
CA GLY A 43 3.81 9.04 -10.40
C GLY A 43 3.79 8.25 -9.08
N PRO A 44 4.96 8.01 -8.48
CA PRO A 44 5.09 7.18 -7.29
C PRO A 44 4.45 7.85 -6.06
N ALA A 45 4.31 7.08 -4.98
CA ALA A 45 3.72 7.50 -3.73
C ALA A 45 4.29 8.85 -3.26
N THR A 46 3.41 9.85 -3.21
CA THR A 46 3.74 11.21 -2.76
C THR A 46 2.67 11.68 -1.78
N VAL A 47 3.06 12.36 -0.70
CA VAL A 47 2.11 12.87 0.29
C VAL A 47 1.07 13.79 -0.37
N GLY A 48 -0.21 13.58 -0.04
CA GLY A 48 -1.34 14.28 -0.64
C GLY A 48 -1.86 13.67 -1.94
N GLN A 49 -1.18 12.66 -2.49
CA GLN A 49 -1.62 11.96 -3.68
C GLN A 49 -2.89 11.16 -3.42
N THR A 50 -3.79 11.16 -4.40
CA THR A 50 -4.99 10.32 -4.42
C THR A 50 -4.91 9.33 -5.57
N ILE A 51 -5.06 8.04 -5.28
CA ILE A 51 -4.97 6.96 -6.25
C ILE A 51 -6.31 6.23 -6.31
N TYR A 52 -6.82 6.03 -7.52
CA TYR A 52 -8.08 5.36 -7.80
C TYR A 52 -7.76 3.97 -8.33
N PHE A 53 -8.32 2.96 -7.69
CA PHE A 53 -8.09 1.56 -8.01
C PHE A 53 -9.38 0.85 -8.37
N THR A 54 -9.24 -0.19 -9.19
CA THR A 54 -10.21 -1.28 -9.29
C THR A 54 -9.62 -2.57 -8.77
N GLY A 55 -10.46 -3.42 -8.17
CA GLY A 55 -10.06 -4.76 -7.74
C GLY A 55 -11.25 -5.70 -7.73
N LYS A 56 -10.99 -7.01 -7.66
CA LYS A 56 -12.05 -8.03 -7.61
C LYS A 56 -12.30 -8.45 -6.17
N ALA A 57 -13.54 -8.29 -5.69
CA ALA A 57 -13.97 -8.85 -4.41
C ALA A 57 -15.44 -9.28 -4.49
N PHE A 58 -15.78 -10.37 -3.79
CA PHE A 58 -17.14 -10.94 -3.77
C PHE A 58 -17.73 -11.19 -5.17
N GLY A 59 -16.89 -11.62 -6.12
CA GLY A 59 -17.27 -11.87 -7.51
C GLY A 59 -17.61 -10.62 -8.34
N ARG A 60 -17.28 -9.42 -7.85
CA ARG A 60 -17.54 -8.14 -8.53
C ARG A 60 -16.27 -7.32 -8.65
N THR A 61 -16.20 -6.48 -9.68
CA THR A 61 -15.22 -5.39 -9.74
C THR A 61 -15.70 -4.26 -8.83
N LEU A 62 -14.84 -3.84 -7.91
CA LEU A 62 -15.08 -2.74 -6.99
C LEU A 62 -14.06 -1.63 -7.23
N HIS A 63 -14.50 -0.40 -7.05
CA HIS A 63 -13.64 0.78 -7.07
C HIS A 63 -13.34 1.22 -5.64
N PHE A 64 -12.10 1.61 -5.38
CA PHE A 64 -11.68 2.14 -4.08
C PHE A 64 -10.56 3.15 -4.28
N ILE A 65 -10.33 3.98 -3.27
CA ILE A 65 -9.42 5.14 -3.36
C ILE A 65 -8.43 5.07 -2.22
N PHE A 66 -7.15 5.27 -2.49
CA PHE A 66 -6.13 5.51 -1.46
C PHE A 66 -5.73 6.98 -1.46
N LYS A 67 -5.67 7.57 -0.28
CA LYS A 67 -5.02 8.87 -0.04
C LYS A 67 -3.71 8.64 0.68
N VAL A 68 -2.63 9.20 0.15
CA VAL A 68 -1.31 9.10 0.75
C VAL A 68 -1.16 10.18 1.82
N GLU A 69 -1.08 9.76 3.08
CA GLU A 69 -0.94 10.65 4.23
C GLU A 69 0.53 10.80 4.67
N GLU A 70 1.36 9.77 4.47
CA GLU A 70 2.78 9.79 4.84
C GLU A 70 3.62 8.98 3.85
N VAL A 71 4.80 9.51 3.47
CA VAL A 71 5.83 8.76 2.75
C VAL A 71 7.17 9.12 3.36
N ASN A 72 7.86 8.13 3.93
CA ASN A 72 9.19 8.30 4.50
C ASN A 72 10.16 7.29 3.87
N PRO A 73 10.89 7.68 2.81
CA PRO A 73 11.84 6.78 2.15
C PRO A 73 13.02 6.36 3.03
N GLU A 74 13.47 7.23 3.95
CA GLU A 74 14.60 6.92 4.85
C GLU A 74 14.25 5.80 5.85
N ARG A 75 13.00 5.81 6.31
CA ARG A 75 12.48 4.81 7.27
C ARG A 75 11.68 3.69 6.61
N HIS A 76 11.49 3.75 5.29
CA HIS A 76 10.60 2.86 4.52
C HIS A 76 9.20 2.75 5.13
N GLN A 77 8.59 3.91 5.44
CA GLN A 77 7.25 4.00 6.03
C GLN A 77 6.26 4.69 5.08
N LEU A 78 5.07 4.11 4.96
CA LEU A 78 3.99 4.58 4.11
C LEU A 78 2.69 4.63 4.92
N GLY A 79 2.05 5.80 4.96
CA GLY A 79 0.75 6.01 5.59
C GLY A 79 -0.32 6.24 4.54
N LEU A 80 -1.39 5.45 4.59
CA LEU A 80 -2.51 5.48 3.66
C LEU A 80 -3.83 5.61 4.38
N HIS A 81 -4.76 6.30 3.74
CA HIS A 81 -6.17 6.27 4.10
C HIS A 81 -6.97 5.77 2.91
N ALA A 82 -7.47 4.55 3.04
CA ALA A 82 -8.22 3.87 2.01
C ALA A 82 -9.73 4.04 2.23
N PHE A 83 -10.44 4.24 1.12
CA PHE A 83 -11.88 4.40 1.05
C PHE A 83 -12.44 3.33 0.14
N PHE A 84 -13.17 2.39 0.72
CA PHE A 84 -13.79 1.26 0.03
C PHE A 84 -15.30 1.49 -0.13
N PRO A 85 -15.98 0.70 -0.97
CA PRO A 85 -17.43 0.74 -1.09
C PRO A 85 -18.16 0.58 0.26
N TRP A 86 -19.41 1.06 0.31
CA TRP A 86 -20.29 1.01 1.49
C TRP A 86 -19.80 1.80 2.71
N GLY A 87 -18.88 2.76 2.48
CA GLY A 87 -18.39 3.65 3.53
C GLY A 87 -17.32 3.03 4.43
N LEU A 88 -16.81 1.84 4.08
CA LEU A 88 -15.67 1.23 4.76
C LEU A 88 -14.41 2.07 4.52
N GLN A 89 -13.71 2.35 5.61
CA GLN A 89 -12.46 3.12 5.60
C GLN A 89 -11.40 2.36 6.37
N GLU A 90 -10.16 2.48 5.92
CA GLU A 90 -8.99 1.91 6.56
C GLU A 90 -7.90 2.99 6.64
N LYS A 91 -7.25 3.08 7.80
CA LYS A 91 -5.99 3.79 7.94
C LYS A 91 -4.90 2.75 8.07
N ALA A 92 -4.03 2.68 7.09
CA ALA A 92 -2.94 1.72 7.07
C ALA A 92 -1.62 2.46 7.24
N HIS A 93 -0.80 2.00 8.17
CA HIS A 93 0.60 2.36 8.30
C HIS A 93 1.44 1.13 7.99
N ILE A 94 2.23 1.23 6.92
CA ILE A 94 3.10 0.17 6.44
C ILE A 94 4.54 0.58 6.73
N ALA A 95 5.31 -0.29 7.37
CA ALA A 95 6.72 -0.08 7.65
C ALA A 95 7.56 -1.29 7.24
N CYS A 96 8.66 -1.05 6.54
CA CYS A 96 9.61 -2.09 6.16
C CYS A 96 10.92 -1.94 6.94
N TYR A 97 11.38 -3.04 7.54
CA TYR A 97 12.60 -3.08 8.34
C TYR A 97 13.59 -4.05 7.70
N PRO A 98 14.82 -3.63 7.36
CA PRO A 98 15.84 -4.56 6.91
C PRO A 98 16.17 -5.56 8.03
N ILE A 99 16.31 -6.84 7.69
CA ILE A 99 16.84 -7.87 8.60
C ILE A 99 18.30 -8.15 8.21
N ASP A 100 18.53 -8.40 6.91
CA ASP A 100 19.85 -8.59 6.31
C ASP A 100 19.85 -8.10 4.84
N ALA A 101 20.93 -8.38 4.10
CA ALA A 101 21.09 -7.95 2.71
C ALA A 101 20.09 -8.58 1.72
N THR A 102 19.35 -9.60 2.12
CA THR A 102 18.45 -10.41 1.27
C THR A 102 17.06 -10.59 1.86
N THR A 103 16.81 -10.16 3.09
CA THR A 103 15.53 -10.32 3.77
C THR A 103 15.12 -9.05 4.53
N CYS A 104 13.81 -8.81 4.58
CA CYS A 104 13.24 -7.72 5.36
C CYS A 104 11.92 -8.14 6.04
N ARG A 105 11.51 -7.36 7.03
CA ARG A 105 10.21 -7.51 7.70
C ARG A 105 9.29 -6.38 7.24
N VAL A 106 8.09 -6.74 6.80
CA VAL A 106 7.01 -5.79 6.52
C VAL A 106 6.01 -5.85 7.67
N GLN A 107 5.61 -4.70 8.20
CA GLN A 107 4.52 -4.55 9.16
C GLN A 107 3.45 -3.65 8.54
N TYR A 108 2.18 -3.98 8.74
CA TYR A 108 1.05 -3.18 8.28
C TYR A 108 -0.01 -3.16 9.38
N GLY A 109 -0.54 -1.99 9.75
CA GLY A 109 -1.54 -1.85 10.81
C GLY A 109 -2.10 -0.45 10.99
#